data_AF-A0A954IXB0-F1
#
_entry.id   AF-A0A954IXB0-F1
#
_cell.length_a   1.000
_cell.length_b   1.000
_cell.length_c   1.000
_cell.angle_alpha   90.00
_cell.angle_beta   90.00
_cell.angle_gamma   90.00
#
_symmetry.space_group_name_H-M   'P 1'
#
loop_
_entity.id
_entity.type
_entity.pdbx_description
1 polymer ?
#
loop_
_entity_poly.entity_id
_entity_poly.type
_entity_poly.pdbx_seq_one_letter_code
_entity_poly.pdbx_strand_id
1 'polypeptide(L)'
;EIDERERRGAPVNDKCPVSGEPIDRSKTVEHEGRVVAFCCDKCKAKFEADPAAFADKLPPAPGAEAAAKPINDKCPVSGEAVDPAQTVVHDGRVVAFCCGKCKAKFEADPAKFADRLPVKK
;
A
#
# COMPACT_ATOMS: atom_id res chain seq x y z
N GLU A 1 -26.69 -2.49 -6.22
CA GLU A 1 -25.69 -1.41 -6.34
C GLU A 1 -25.01 -1.22 -5.00
N ILE A 2 -23.72 -1.56 -4.89
CA ILE A 2 -22.96 -1.45 -3.65
C ILE A 2 -22.24 -0.10 -3.70
N ASP A 3 -22.78 0.81 -2.92
CA ASP A 3 -22.43 2.21 -2.78
C ASP A 3 -20.90 2.47 -2.73
N GLU A 4 -20.40 3.10 -3.80
CA GLU A 4 -19.00 3.53 -3.95
C GLU A 4 -18.63 4.69 -3.01
N ARG A 5 -19.60 5.26 -2.28
CA ARG A 5 -19.45 6.38 -1.35
C ARG A 5 -19.03 5.90 0.04
N GLU A 6 -19.49 4.74 0.49
CA GLU A 6 -19.12 4.13 1.77
C GLU A 6 -17.65 3.64 1.82
N ARG A 7 -17.02 3.40 0.66
CA ARG A 7 -15.58 3.05 0.58
C ARG A 7 -14.62 4.24 0.66
N ARG A 8 -15.12 5.49 0.60
CA ARG A 8 -14.30 6.71 0.70
C ARG A 8 -14.04 7.18 2.14
N GLY A 9 -14.59 6.51 3.16
CA GLY A 9 -14.54 6.99 4.55
C GLY A 9 -13.59 6.24 5.49
N ALA A 10 -12.99 5.12 5.07
CA ALA A 10 -12.14 4.34 5.96
C ALA A 10 -10.71 4.91 5.97
N PRO A 11 -10.19 5.33 7.14
CA PRO A 11 -8.80 5.75 7.21
C PRO A 11 -7.87 4.57 6.89
N VAL A 12 -6.80 4.84 6.15
CA VAL A 12 -5.80 3.84 5.77
C VAL A 12 -4.93 3.39 6.94
N ASN A 13 -4.95 4.15 8.05
CA ASN A 13 -4.27 3.81 9.29
C ASN A 13 -5.29 3.42 10.37
N ASP A 14 -4.82 2.64 11.36
CA ASP A 14 -5.58 2.31 12.57
C ASP A 14 -4.96 2.95 13.83
N LYS A 15 -3.74 3.49 13.70
CA LYS A 15 -3.02 4.21 14.76
C LYS A 15 -2.52 5.54 14.22
N CYS A 16 -2.53 6.55 15.09
CA CYS A 16 -2.11 7.89 14.75
C CYS A 16 -0.61 7.90 14.38
N PRO A 17 -0.21 8.40 13.20
CA PRO A 17 1.19 8.39 12.76
C PRO A 17 2.08 9.35 13.56
N VAL A 18 1.48 10.31 14.26
CA VAL A 18 2.19 11.33 15.05
C VAL A 18 2.45 10.84 16.47
N SER A 19 1.42 10.29 17.15
CA SER A 19 1.50 9.90 18.58
C SER A 19 1.46 8.39 18.84
N GLY A 20 1.05 7.57 17.87
CA GLY A 20 0.86 6.11 18.05
C GLY A 20 -0.42 5.70 18.80
N GLU A 21 -1.23 6.67 19.21
CA GLU A 21 -2.52 6.47 19.88
C GLU A 21 -3.61 5.99 18.92
N PRO A 22 -4.72 5.39 19.43
CA PRO A 22 -5.87 5.04 18.61
C PRO A 22 -6.41 6.28 17.89
N ILE A 23 -6.74 6.10 16.61
CA ILE A 23 -7.26 7.19 15.79
C ILE A 23 -8.72 7.52 16.08
N ASP A 24 -9.10 8.76 15.77
CA ASP A 24 -10.48 9.18 15.75
C ASP A 24 -10.95 9.36 14.31
N ARG A 25 -11.99 8.61 13.93
CA ARG A 25 -12.60 8.67 12.58
C ARG A 25 -13.29 10.01 12.30
N SER A 26 -13.54 10.83 13.32
CA SER A 26 -14.03 12.19 13.18
C SER A 26 -12.93 13.17 12.72
N LYS A 27 -11.66 12.76 12.82
CA LYS A 27 -10.48 13.60 12.56
C LYS A 27 -9.63 13.00 11.46
N THR A 28 -10.14 13.08 10.22
CA THR A 28 -9.48 12.59 9.02
C THR A 28 -8.96 13.71 8.11
N VAL A 29 -7.93 13.43 7.32
CA VAL A 29 -7.40 14.27 6.24
C VAL A 29 -7.22 13.41 5.00
N GLU A 30 -7.61 13.92 3.83
CA GLU A 30 -7.19 13.31 2.56
C GLU A 30 -5.77 13.75 2.22
N HIS A 31 -4.86 12.78 2.09
CA HIS A 31 -3.48 12.98 1.66
C HIS A 31 -3.13 11.96 0.58
N GLU A 32 -2.65 12.42 -0.57
CA GLU A 32 -2.32 11.56 -1.73
C GLU A 32 -3.44 10.59 -2.15
N GLY A 33 -4.70 11.03 -2.07
CA GLY A 33 -5.87 10.20 -2.40
C GLY A 33 -6.20 9.13 -1.36
N ARG A 34 -5.65 9.24 -0.15
CA ARG A 34 -5.86 8.33 0.98
C ARG A 34 -6.42 9.10 2.16
N VAL A 35 -7.34 8.51 2.90
CA VAL A 35 -7.86 9.11 4.13
C VAL A 35 -6.95 8.74 5.29
N VAL A 36 -6.34 9.72 5.95
CA VAL A 36 -5.47 9.53 7.12
C VAL A 36 -6.22 10.03 8.35
N ALA A 37 -6.38 9.19 9.38
CA ALA A 37 -6.99 9.60 10.64
C ALA A 37 -5.94 9.95 11.71
N PHE A 38 -6.35 10.78 12.66
CA PHE A 38 -5.52 11.26 13.77
C PHE A 38 -6.27 11.14 15.10
N CYS A 39 -5.52 11.05 16.20
CA CYS A 39 -6.12 11.04 17.54
C CYS A 39 -6.59 12.44 17.99
N CYS A 40 -6.03 13.52 17.44
CA CYS A 40 -6.37 14.89 17.83
C CYS A 40 -5.99 15.93 16.76
N ASP A 41 -6.57 17.13 16.87
CA ASP A 41 -6.33 18.25 15.93
C ASP A 41 -4.86 18.71 15.90
N LYS A 42 -4.12 18.54 17.00
CA LYS A 42 -2.66 18.80 17.04
C LYS A 42 -1.88 17.87 16.12
N CYS A 43 -2.27 16.60 16.06
CA CYS A 43 -1.63 15.62 15.18
C CYS A 43 -1.96 15.89 13.72
N LYS A 44 -3.21 16.27 13.43
CA LYS A 44 -3.62 16.74 12.11
C LYS A 44 -2.77 17.95 11.66
N ALA A 45 -2.66 18.99 12.49
CA ALA A 45 -1.88 20.18 12.14
C ALA A 45 -0.39 19.88 11.92
N LYS A 46 0.21 18.98 12.72
CA LYS A 46 1.58 18.50 12.49
C LYS A 46 1.70 17.77 11.15
N PHE A 47 0.73 16.92 10.83
CA PHE A 47 0.72 16.20 9.57
C PHE A 47 0.53 17.12 8.37
N GLU A 48 -0.29 18.15 8.45
CA GLU A 48 -0.43 19.14 7.37
C GLU A 48 0.84 19.99 7.19
N ALA A 49 1.60 20.23 8.27
CA ALA A 49 2.86 20.96 8.22
C ALA A 49 4.00 20.14 7.59
N ASP A 50 4.08 18.84 7.86
CA ASP A 50 5.11 17.97 7.28
C ASP A 50 4.58 16.54 7.03
N PRO A 51 3.72 16.35 6.03
CA PRO A 51 3.09 15.05 5.80
C PRO A 51 4.11 14.00 5.36
N ALA A 52 5.19 14.42 4.68
CA ALA A 52 6.27 13.54 4.25
C ALA A 52 6.98 12.90 5.45
N ALA A 53 7.28 13.65 6.51
CA ALA A 53 7.92 13.10 7.73
C ALA A 53 7.04 12.09 8.49
N PHE A 54 5.72 12.12 8.27
CA PHE A 54 4.79 11.16 8.87
C PHE A 54 4.31 10.09 7.89
N ALA A 55 4.58 10.24 6.59
CA ALA A 55 4.24 9.26 5.55
C ALA A 55 4.98 7.93 5.76
N ASP A 56 6.24 7.97 6.19
CA ASP A 56 7.01 6.77 6.56
C ASP A 56 6.42 6.00 7.76
N LYS A 57 5.65 6.69 8.62
CA LYS A 57 4.97 6.09 9.79
C LYS A 57 3.56 5.65 9.48
N LEU A 58 3.01 6.06 8.34
CA LEU A 58 1.74 5.54 7.88
C LEU A 58 1.96 4.11 7.38
N PRO A 59 1.00 3.19 7.62
CA PRO A 59 1.04 1.93 6.93
C PRO A 59 1.09 2.21 5.44
N PRO A 60 1.93 1.48 4.69
CA PRO A 60 2.00 1.67 3.27
C PRO A 60 0.60 1.47 2.72
N ALA A 61 0.18 2.38 1.84
CA ALA A 61 -1.17 2.28 1.32
C ALA A 61 -1.36 0.88 0.71
N PRO A 62 -2.58 0.33 0.74
CA PRO A 62 -2.89 -0.80 -0.11
C PRO A 62 -2.63 -0.38 -1.58
N GLY A 63 -1.49 -0.79 -2.13
CA GLY A 63 -0.98 -0.36 -3.43
C GLY A 63 0.18 0.65 -3.46
N ALA A 64 0.72 1.10 -2.31
CA ALA A 64 1.88 2.01 -2.24
C ALA A 64 3.11 1.39 -1.52
N GLU A 65 3.18 0.06 -1.38
CA GLU A 65 4.44 -0.66 -1.11
C GLU A 65 5.37 -0.69 -2.35
N ALA A 66 5.35 0.39 -3.14
CA ALA A 66 6.18 0.60 -4.32
C ALA A 66 7.66 0.89 -3.97
N ALA A 67 8.00 1.08 -2.70
CA ALA A 67 9.34 1.47 -2.26
C ALA A 67 10.21 0.32 -1.73
N ALA A 68 9.65 -0.87 -1.51
CA ALA A 68 10.46 -2.05 -1.24
C ALA A 68 10.90 -2.63 -2.59
N LYS A 69 12.23 -2.69 -2.82
CA LYS A 69 12.80 -3.21 -4.07
C LYS A 69 12.19 -4.58 -4.37
N PRO A 70 11.42 -4.74 -5.46
CA PRO A 70 10.81 -6.01 -5.76
C PRO A 70 11.91 -7.05 -5.95
N ILE A 71 11.62 -8.28 -5.53
CA ILE A 71 12.60 -9.37 -5.66
C ILE A 71 12.88 -9.71 -7.13
N ASN A 72 12.02 -9.26 -8.03
CA ASN A 72 12.05 -9.54 -9.45
C ASN A 72 12.06 -8.24 -10.26
N ASP A 73 13.02 -8.12 -11.18
CA ASP A 73 13.06 -7.06 -12.20
C ASP A 73 12.21 -7.39 -13.44
N LYS A 74 11.86 -8.67 -13.61
CA LYS A 74 11.00 -9.14 -14.70
C LYS A 74 9.70 -9.71 -14.16
N CYS A 75 8.60 -9.39 -14.82
CA CYS A 75 7.27 -9.85 -14.49
C CYS A 75 7.21 -11.39 -14.58
N PRO A 76 6.82 -12.13 -13.53
CA PRO A 76 6.78 -13.60 -13.56
C PRO A 76 5.68 -14.14 -14.50
N VAL A 77 4.68 -13.32 -14.80
CA VAL A 77 3.55 -13.68 -15.67
C VAL A 77 3.89 -13.48 -17.15
N SER A 78 4.39 -12.29 -17.51
CA SER A 78 4.64 -11.88 -18.91
C SER A 78 6.13 -11.97 -19.33
N GLY A 79 7.06 -11.83 -18.39
CA GLY A 79 8.51 -11.73 -18.66
C GLY A 79 9.00 -10.31 -19.01
N GLU A 80 8.10 -9.33 -19.07
CA GLU A 80 8.40 -7.91 -19.33
C GLU A 80 8.96 -7.19 -18.10
N ALA A 81 9.42 -5.95 -18.30
CA ALA A 81 9.85 -5.08 -17.20
C ALA A 81 8.70 -4.87 -16.19
N VAL A 82 9.01 -4.97 -14.91
CA VAL A 82 8.03 -4.74 -13.85
C VAL A 82 7.75 -3.27 -13.66
N ASP A 83 6.54 -2.96 -13.21
CA ASP A 83 6.15 -1.62 -12.82
C ASP A 83 6.10 -1.53 -11.28
N PRO A 84 6.82 -0.59 -10.66
CA PRO A 84 6.86 -0.44 -9.21
C PRO A 84 5.52 0.01 -8.62
N ALA A 85 4.60 0.56 -9.42
CA ALA A 85 3.24 0.85 -8.96
C ALA A 85 2.39 -0.42 -8.83
N GLN A 86 2.81 -1.55 -9.40
CA GLN A 86 2.06 -2.80 -9.43
C GLN A 86 2.79 -3.89 -8.63
N THR A 87 2.83 -3.73 -7.31
CA THR A 87 3.43 -4.71 -6.39
C THR A 87 2.39 -5.51 -5.59
N VAL A 88 2.77 -6.72 -5.18
CA VAL A 88 2.06 -7.56 -4.21
C VAL A 88 3.07 -8.13 -3.21
N VAL A 89 2.68 -8.24 -1.94
CA VAL A 89 3.47 -8.97 -0.95
C VAL A 89 3.03 -10.43 -0.97
N HIS A 90 3.97 -11.32 -1.30
CA HIS A 90 3.75 -12.77 -1.29
C HIS A 90 4.87 -13.45 -0.51
N ASP A 91 4.50 -14.25 0.48
CA ASP A 91 5.47 -14.97 1.34
C ASP A 91 6.51 -14.02 1.99
N GLY A 92 6.06 -12.84 2.44
CA GLY A 92 6.92 -11.80 3.02
C GLY A 92 7.87 -11.12 2.03
N ARG A 93 7.72 -11.37 0.73
CA ARG A 93 8.55 -10.79 -0.34
C ARG A 93 7.70 -9.92 -1.27
N VAL A 94 8.28 -8.80 -1.71
CA VAL A 94 7.60 -7.90 -2.64
C VAL A 94 7.82 -8.36 -4.08
N VAL A 95 6.73 -8.64 -4.78
CA VAL A 95 6.72 -9.07 -6.17
C VAL A 95 6.11 -7.98 -7.02
N ALA A 96 6.83 -7.50 -8.02
CA ALA A 96 6.33 -6.49 -8.95
C ALA A 96 5.84 -7.13 -10.26
N PHE A 97 4.87 -6.48 -10.90
CA PHE A 97 4.29 -6.92 -12.17
C PHE A 97 4.31 -5.80 -13.20
N CYS A 98 4.30 -6.16 -14.48
CA CYS A 98 4.21 -5.17 -15.55
C CYS A 98 2.83 -4.49 -15.64
N CYS A 99 1.77 -5.12 -15.11
CA CYS A 99 0.41 -4.57 -15.18
C CYS A 99 -0.54 -5.21 -14.15
N GLY A 100 -1.65 -4.53 -13.88
CA GLY A 100 -2.70 -5.02 -12.97
C GLY A 100 -3.31 -6.38 -13.37
N LYS A 101 -3.31 -6.75 -14.66
CA LYS A 101 -3.73 -8.09 -15.12
C LYS A 101 -2.77 -9.19 -14.65
N CYS A 102 -1.47 -8.90 -14.64
CA CYS A 102 -0.46 -9.83 -14.13
C CYS A 102 -0.56 -9.96 -12.62
N LYS A 103 -0.79 -8.85 -11.91
CA LYS A 103 -1.10 -8.88 -10.48
C LYS A 103 -2.31 -9.76 -10.17
N ALA A 104 -3.44 -9.57 -10.86
CA ALA A 104 -4.64 -10.36 -10.65
C ALA A 104 -4.44 -11.86 -10.93
N LYS A 105 -3.69 -12.21 -11.99
CA LYS A 105 -3.31 -13.61 -12.26
C LYS A 105 -2.43 -14.19 -11.16
N PHE A 106 -1.51 -13.40 -10.64
CA PHE A 106 -0.67 -13.81 -9.54
C PHE A 106 -1.46 -14.00 -8.25
N GLU A 107 -2.42 -13.13 -7.94
CA GLU A 107 -3.30 -13.31 -6.78
C GLU A 107 -4.21 -14.55 -6.91
N ALA A 108 -4.62 -14.91 -8.14
CA ALA A 108 -5.41 -16.11 -8.40
C ALA A 108 -4.61 -17.42 -8.26
N ASP A 109 -3.35 -17.44 -8.71
CA ASP A 109 -2.50 -18.64 -8.73
C ASP A 109 -1.04 -18.32 -8.33
N PRO A 110 -0.79 -17.78 -7.12
CA PRO A 110 0.54 -17.26 -6.77
C PRO A 110 1.59 -18.35 -6.73
N ALA A 111 1.23 -19.57 -6.31
CA ALA A 111 2.14 -20.72 -6.27
C ALA A 111 2.75 -21.05 -7.66
N LYS A 112 1.95 -20.97 -8.73
CA LYS A 112 2.42 -21.24 -10.10
C LYS A 112 3.41 -20.21 -10.62
N PHE A 113 3.26 -18.95 -10.19
CA PHE A 113 4.11 -17.86 -10.62
C PHE A 113 5.28 -17.63 -9.65
N ALA A 114 5.17 -18.09 -8.40
CA ALA A 114 6.23 -18.06 -7.41
C ALA A 114 7.44 -18.92 -7.82
N ASP A 115 7.21 -20.05 -8.52
CA ASP A 115 8.28 -20.84 -9.14
C ASP A 115 9.11 -20.06 -10.17
N ARG A 116 8.55 -18.99 -10.75
CA ARG A 116 9.26 -18.12 -11.71
C ARG A 116 9.95 -16.94 -11.02
N LEU A 117 9.72 -16.74 -9.73
CA LEU A 117 10.41 -15.73 -8.97
C LEU A 117 11.78 -16.25 -8.55
N PRO A 118 12.78 -15.36 -8.40
CA PRO A 118 14.06 -15.73 -7.83
C PRO A 118 13.87 -16.04 -6.34
N VAL A 119 13.50 -17.29 -6.04
CA VAL A 119 13.55 -17.84 -4.69
C VAL A 119 15.01 -18.00 -4.31
N LYS A 120 15.49 -17.14 -3.39
CA LYS A 120 16.76 -17.38 -2.70
C LYS A 120 16.59 -18.68 -1.92
N LYS A 121 17.21 -19.74 -2.46
CA LYS A 121 17.37 -21.06 -1.85
C LYS A 121 18.07 -20.97 -0.51
#